data_AF-X1DB37-F1
#
_entry.id   AF-X1DB37-F1
#
_cell.length_a   1.000
_cell.length_b   1.000
_cell.length_c   1.000
_cell.angle_alpha   90.00
_cell.angle_beta   90.00
_cell.angle_gamma   90.00
#
_symmetry.space_group_name_H-M   'P 1'
#
loop_
_entity.id
_entity.type
_entity.pdbx_description
1 polymer ?
#
loop_
_entity_poly.entity_id
_entity_poly.type
_entity_poly.pdbx_seq_one_letter_code
_entity_poly.pdbx_strand_id
1 'polypeptide(L)'
;LLKQITEDEISNPQLYLLALVNLCELFLEELDMTNNSEVLGELNPLIAQLSNIAKDQNAYLWLAEIKLLQAKLALIQMKIKEAEQLITQSQQIAELHGLNLLAIRISVEHDTLLEQLSTWNSLEKKKAPMSE
;
A
#
# COMPACT_ATOMS: atom_id res chain seq x y z
N LEU A 1 -14.85 15.22 -1.82
CA LEU A 1 -14.39 15.33 -3.22
C LEU A 1 -13.95 13.99 -3.78
N LEU A 2 -12.89 13.34 -3.27
CA LEU A 2 -12.46 12.02 -3.79
C LEU A 2 -13.56 10.95 -3.72
N LYS A 3 -14.28 10.83 -2.59
CA LYS A 3 -15.48 9.96 -2.48
C LYS A 3 -16.53 10.24 -3.57
N GLN A 4 -16.85 11.51 -3.82
CA GLN A 4 -17.80 11.92 -4.87
C GLN A 4 -17.30 11.53 -6.27
N ILE A 5 -16.00 11.74 -6.53
CA ILE A 5 -15.36 11.36 -7.80
C ILE A 5 -15.38 9.83 -8.00
N THR A 6 -15.35 9.05 -6.92
CA THR A 6 -15.43 7.57 -7.01
C THR A 6 -16.87 7.04 -7.10
N GLU A 7 -17.86 7.84 -6.69
CA GLU A 7 -19.28 7.52 -6.74
C GLU A 7 -19.92 7.91 -8.08
N ASP A 8 -19.42 8.98 -8.71
CA ASP A 8 -19.81 9.38 -10.05
C ASP A 8 -19.10 8.49 -11.09
N GLU A 9 -19.86 7.97 -12.07
CA GLU A 9 -19.34 7.16 -13.16
C GLU A 9 -18.50 8.03 -14.12
N ILE A 10 -17.25 8.32 -13.74
CA ILE A 10 -16.38 9.23 -14.49
C ILE A 10 -15.93 8.57 -15.79
N SER A 11 -16.21 9.24 -16.92
CA SER A 11 -15.84 8.78 -18.26
C SER A 11 -14.33 8.71 -18.54
N ASN A 12 -13.48 9.08 -17.57
CA ASN A 12 -12.02 8.98 -17.63
C ASN A 12 -11.50 7.91 -16.63
N PRO A 13 -11.23 6.68 -17.11
CA PRO A 13 -10.75 5.58 -16.28
C PRO A 13 -9.45 5.87 -15.53
N GLN A 14 -8.55 6.70 -16.08
CA GLN A 14 -7.28 7.03 -15.43
C GLN A 14 -7.50 7.96 -14.23
N LEU A 15 -8.39 8.95 -14.38
CA LEU A 15 -8.76 9.84 -13.29
C LEU A 15 -9.47 9.10 -12.17
N TYR A 16 -10.32 8.14 -12.54
CA TYR A 16 -11.01 7.27 -11.59
C TYR A 16 -10.03 6.41 -10.77
N LEU A 17 -9.08 5.74 -11.42
CA LEU A 17 -8.04 4.95 -10.74
C LEU A 17 -7.17 5.81 -9.83
N LEU A 18 -6.76 7.00 -10.30
CA LEU A 18 -6.01 7.96 -9.48
C LEU A 18 -6.80 8.35 -8.23
N ALA A 19 -8.09 8.68 -8.36
CA ALA A 19 -8.91 9.08 -7.24
C ALA A 19 -9.08 7.96 -6.21
N LEU A 20 -9.31 6.74 -6.66
CA LEU A 20 -9.42 5.55 -5.81
C LEU A 20 -8.11 5.27 -5.05
N VAL A 21 -6.95 5.36 -5.70
CA VAL A 21 -5.65 5.16 -5.04
C VAL A 21 -5.42 6.20 -3.95
N ASN A 22 -5.64 7.49 -4.26
CA ASN A 22 -5.50 8.56 -3.27
C ASN A 22 -6.49 8.40 -2.11
N LEU A 23 -7.72 7.94 -2.38
CA LEU A 23 -8.68 7.65 -1.32
C LEU A 23 -8.20 6.52 -0.41
N CYS A 24 -7.59 5.47 -0.98
CA CYS A 24 -6.99 4.39 -0.20
C CYS A 24 -5.82 4.89 0.67
N GLU A 25 -4.98 5.79 0.16
CA GLU A 25 -3.91 6.40 0.96
C GLU A 25 -4.45 7.20 2.14
N LEU A 26 -5.49 8.03 1.92
CA LEU A 26 -6.13 8.77 3.02
C LEU A 26 -6.71 7.85 4.09
N PHE A 27 -7.33 6.74 3.69
CA PHE A 27 -7.84 5.75 4.64
C PHE A 27 -6.73 5.03 5.40
N LEU A 28 -5.59 4.75 4.75
CA LEU A 28 -4.42 4.19 5.43
C LEU A 28 -3.84 5.15 6.46
N GLU A 29 -3.75 6.44 6.13
CA GLU A 29 -3.33 7.48 7.07
C GLU A 29 -4.31 7.61 8.25
N GLU A 30 -5.62 7.62 7.98
CA GLU A 30 -6.64 7.64 9.03
C GLU A 30 -6.52 6.43 9.94
N LEU A 31 -6.36 5.24 9.38
CA LEU A 31 -6.19 4.01 10.13
C LEU A 31 -4.93 4.05 11.00
N ASP A 32 -3.80 4.52 10.48
CA ASP A 32 -2.55 4.64 11.22
C ASP A 32 -2.67 5.65 12.40
N MET A 33 -3.30 6.81 12.15
CA MET A 33 -3.45 7.85 13.16
C MET A 33 -4.48 7.53 14.25
N THR A 34 -5.60 6.90 13.88
CA THR A 34 -6.76 6.72 14.75
C THR A 34 -6.90 5.30 15.29
N ASN A 35 -6.21 4.34 14.67
CA ASN A 35 -6.39 2.91 14.88
C ASN A 35 -7.87 2.46 14.70
N ASN A 36 -8.65 3.21 13.93
CA ASN A 36 -10.06 2.90 13.68
C ASN A 36 -10.19 1.75 12.67
N SER A 37 -10.32 0.54 13.19
CA SER A 37 -10.47 -0.66 12.36
C SER A 37 -11.74 -0.66 11.48
N GLU A 38 -12.73 0.19 11.74
CA GLU A 38 -13.92 0.30 10.88
C GLU A 38 -13.57 0.76 9.46
N VAL A 39 -12.50 1.58 9.32
CA VAL A 39 -11.97 2.04 8.03
C VAL A 39 -11.57 0.87 7.12
N LEU A 40 -11.19 -0.28 7.71
CA LEU A 40 -10.88 -1.50 6.95
C LEU A 40 -12.08 -2.04 6.16
N GLY A 41 -13.31 -1.79 6.65
CA GLY A 41 -14.54 -2.18 5.98
C GLY A 41 -14.76 -1.44 4.66
N GLU A 42 -14.30 -0.19 4.57
CA GLU A 42 -14.31 0.62 3.34
C GLU A 42 -13.08 0.35 2.47
N LEU A 43 -11.90 0.26 3.08
CA LEU A 43 -10.62 0.16 2.38
C LEU A 43 -10.45 -1.16 1.61
N ASN A 44 -10.80 -2.30 2.21
CA ASN A 44 -10.57 -3.60 1.57
C ASN A 44 -11.37 -3.79 0.26
N PRO A 45 -12.69 -3.47 0.21
CA PRO A 45 -13.45 -3.50 -1.03
C PRO A 45 -12.87 -2.58 -2.12
N LEU A 46 -12.42 -1.37 -1.74
CA LEU A 46 -11.83 -0.41 -2.68
C LEU A 46 -10.54 -0.93 -3.29
N ILE A 47 -9.63 -1.47 -2.48
CA ILE A 47 -8.38 -2.11 -2.96
C ILE A 47 -8.70 -3.28 -3.89
N ALA A 48 -9.71 -4.10 -3.56
CA ALA A 48 -10.13 -5.23 -4.41
C ALA A 48 -10.68 -4.75 -5.76
N GLN A 49 -11.53 -3.72 -5.75
CA GLN A 49 -12.10 -3.11 -6.95
C GLN A 49 -11.01 -2.51 -7.84
N LEU A 50 -10.09 -1.73 -7.25
CA LEU A 50 -8.90 -1.21 -7.92
C LEU A 50 -8.10 -2.31 -8.61
N SER A 51 -7.85 -3.41 -7.90
CA SER A 51 -7.08 -4.54 -8.41
C SER A 51 -7.73 -5.19 -9.63
N ASN A 52 -9.05 -5.35 -9.63
CA ASN A 52 -9.78 -5.92 -10.75
C ASN A 52 -9.72 -4.99 -11.97
N ILE A 53 -10.02 -3.71 -11.79
CA ILE A 53 -9.99 -2.72 -12.88
C ILE A 53 -8.59 -2.62 -13.50
N ALA A 54 -7.55 -2.53 -12.67
CA ALA A 54 -6.18 -2.42 -13.15
C ALA A 54 -5.70 -3.69 -13.88
N LYS A 55 -6.14 -4.88 -13.47
CA LYS A 55 -5.86 -6.14 -14.17
C LYS A 55 -6.56 -6.19 -15.53
N ASP A 56 -7.85 -5.90 -15.55
CA ASP A 56 -8.66 -5.96 -16.77
C ASP A 56 -8.16 -4.99 -17.84
N GLN A 57 -7.62 -3.84 -17.41
CA GLN A 57 -7.07 -2.82 -18.30
C GLN A 57 -5.57 -2.98 -18.60
N ASN A 58 -4.90 -4.01 -18.07
CA ASN A 58 -3.43 -4.16 -18.13
C ASN A 58 -2.69 -2.88 -17.68
N ALA A 59 -3.22 -2.20 -16.67
CA ALA A 59 -2.73 -0.91 -16.22
C ALA A 59 -1.61 -1.11 -15.19
N TYR A 60 -0.43 -1.51 -15.66
CA TYR A 60 0.68 -1.97 -14.80
C TYR A 60 1.18 -0.95 -13.78
N LEU A 61 1.10 0.35 -14.09
CA LEU A 61 1.38 1.42 -13.12
C LEU A 61 0.47 1.28 -11.90
N TRP A 62 -0.83 1.13 -12.12
CA TRP A 62 -1.79 0.98 -11.04
C TRP A 62 -1.65 -0.36 -10.33
N LEU A 63 -1.30 -1.43 -11.04
CA LEU A 63 -1.02 -2.72 -10.40
C LEU A 63 0.15 -2.63 -9.40
N ALA A 64 1.23 -1.93 -9.75
CA ALA A 64 2.34 -1.69 -8.84
C ALA A 64 1.91 -0.81 -7.64
N GLU A 65 1.20 0.29 -7.89
CA GLU A 65 0.67 1.18 -6.83
C GLU A 65 -0.25 0.43 -5.85
N ILE A 66 -1.16 -0.41 -6.36
CA ILE A 66 -2.07 -1.22 -5.55
C ILE A 66 -1.31 -2.22 -4.69
N LYS A 67 -0.23 -2.82 -5.21
CA LYS A 67 0.64 -3.70 -4.40
C LYS A 67 1.30 -2.96 -3.26
N LEU A 68 1.69 -1.71 -3.48
CA LEU A 68 2.25 -0.85 -2.43
C LEU A 68 1.18 -0.50 -1.36
N LEU A 69 -0.06 -0.18 -1.77
CA LEU A 69 -1.17 0.02 -0.84
C LEU A 69 -1.45 -1.22 0.02
N GLN A 70 -1.45 -2.41 -0.59
CA GLN A 70 -1.62 -3.67 0.12
C GLN A 70 -0.48 -3.90 1.12
N ALA A 71 0.75 -3.56 0.76
CA ALA A 71 1.88 -3.66 1.66
C ALA A 71 1.74 -2.72 2.87
N LYS A 72 1.39 -1.45 2.64
CA LYS A 72 1.12 -0.47 3.69
C LYS A 72 0.06 -0.98 4.67
N LEU A 73 -1.04 -1.52 4.14
CA LEU A 73 -2.08 -2.12 4.96
C LEU A 73 -1.58 -3.30 5.81
N ALA A 74 -0.79 -4.18 5.20
CA ALA A 74 -0.21 -5.33 5.89
C ALA A 74 0.72 -4.90 7.05
N LEU A 75 1.49 -3.81 6.89
CA LEU A 75 2.34 -3.27 7.95
C LEU A 75 1.53 -2.73 9.13
N ILE A 76 0.47 -1.95 8.86
CA ILE A 76 -0.42 -1.44 9.91
C ILE A 76 -1.03 -2.61 10.68
N GLN A 77 -1.31 -3.73 10.00
CA GLN A 77 -1.79 -4.97 10.60
C GLN A 77 -0.68 -5.87 11.19
N MET A 78 0.56 -5.39 11.27
CA MET A 78 1.74 -6.10 11.77
C MET A 78 2.07 -7.41 11.02
N LYS A 79 1.61 -7.55 9.77
CA LYS A 79 1.87 -8.70 8.89
C LYS A 79 3.12 -8.47 8.06
N ILE A 80 4.27 -8.38 8.73
CA ILE A 80 5.54 -7.91 8.13
C ILE A 80 5.96 -8.72 6.89
N LYS A 81 5.92 -10.05 6.96
CA LYS A 81 6.29 -10.92 5.84
C LYS A 81 5.40 -10.72 4.61
N GLU A 82 4.11 -10.48 4.84
CA GLU A 82 3.16 -10.21 3.76
C GLU A 82 3.48 -8.86 3.10
N ALA A 83 3.78 -7.84 3.91
CA ALA A 83 4.20 -6.54 3.41
C ALA A 83 5.47 -6.61 2.55
N GLU A 84 6.52 -7.30 3.01
CA GLU A 84 7.76 -7.49 2.24
C GLU A 84 7.51 -8.15 0.87
N GLN A 85 6.66 -9.19 0.85
CA GLN A 85 6.29 -9.87 -0.40
C GLN A 85 5.54 -8.94 -1.35
N LEU A 86 4.63 -8.12 -0.83
CA LEU A 86 3.83 -7.18 -1.61
C LEU A 86 4.69 -6.04 -2.18
N ILE A 87 5.64 -5.50 -1.41
CA ILE A 87 6.59 -4.49 -1.89
C ILE A 87 7.47 -5.07 -3.00
N THR A 88 7.98 -6.30 -2.81
CA THR A 88 8.76 -7.00 -3.83
C THR A 88 7.96 -7.16 -5.13
N GLN A 89 6.68 -7.55 -5.02
CA GLN A 89 5.79 -7.64 -6.19
C GLN A 89 5.58 -6.28 -6.86
N SER A 90 5.38 -5.22 -6.07
CA SER A 90 5.24 -3.85 -6.57
C SER A 90 6.48 -3.42 -7.38
N GLN A 91 7.67 -3.62 -6.81
CA GLN A 91 8.95 -3.31 -7.45
C GLN A 91 9.11 -4.08 -8.76
N GLN A 92 8.86 -5.40 -8.74
CA GLN A 92 8.99 -6.25 -9.92
C GLN A 92 8.07 -5.81 -11.05
N ILE A 93 6.81 -5.46 -10.76
CA ILE A 93 5.89 -4.93 -11.77
C ILE A 93 6.45 -3.63 -12.36
N ALA A 94 6.93 -2.72 -11.51
CA ALA A 94 7.48 -1.45 -11.98
C ALA A 94 8.70 -1.65 -12.89
N GLU A 95 9.64 -2.52 -12.52
CA GLU A 95 10.84 -2.81 -13.30
C GLU A 95 10.54 -3.53 -14.62
N LEU A 96 9.70 -4.58 -14.58
CA LEU A 96 9.35 -5.37 -15.77
C LEU A 96 8.66 -4.54 -16.85
N HIS A 97 7.95 -3.49 -16.45
CA HIS A 97 7.20 -2.61 -17.35
C HIS A 97 7.88 -1.25 -17.60
N GLY A 98 9.14 -1.08 -17.20
CA GLY A 98 9.93 0.13 -17.48
C GLY A 98 9.45 1.39 -16.76
N LEU A 99 8.73 1.24 -15.64
CA LEU A 99 8.20 2.32 -14.82
C LEU A 99 9.27 2.85 -13.87
N ASN A 100 10.39 3.34 -14.42
CA ASN A 100 11.62 3.63 -13.67
C ASN A 100 11.42 4.58 -12.48
N LEU A 101 10.63 5.65 -12.66
CA LEU A 101 10.37 6.61 -11.57
C LEU A 101 9.59 5.95 -10.42
N LEU A 102 8.65 5.07 -10.75
CA LEU A 102 7.87 4.32 -9.76
C LEU A 102 8.76 3.30 -9.04
N ALA A 103 9.60 2.58 -9.77
CA ALA A 103 10.57 1.63 -9.21
C ALA A 103 11.55 2.33 -8.23
N ILE A 104 12.03 3.54 -8.57
CA ILE A 104 12.86 4.33 -7.66
C ILE A 104 12.08 4.71 -6.39
N ARG A 105 10.83 5.17 -6.54
CA ARG A 105 10.01 5.55 -5.39
C ARG A 105 9.72 4.37 -4.47
N ILE A 106 9.37 3.21 -5.04
CA ILE A 106 9.13 1.97 -4.29
C ILE A 106 10.40 1.53 -3.55
N SER A 107 11.57 1.61 -4.18
CA SER A 107 12.84 1.28 -3.52
C SER A 107 13.11 2.17 -2.30
N VAL A 108 12.87 3.47 -2.41
CA VAL A 108 13.03 4.41 -1.27
C VAL A 108 12.08 4.05 -0.12
N GLU A 109 10.84 3.70 -0.45
CA GLU A 109 9.83 3.32 0.56
C GLU A 109 10.16 1.96 1.21
N HIS A 110 10.69 1.02 0.44
CA HIS A 110 11.21 -0.25 0.93
C HIS A 110 12.38 -0.07 1.90
N ASP A 111 13.35 0.78 1.57
CA ASP A 111 14.51 1.05 2.43
C ASP A 111 14.09 1.70 3.75
N THR A 112 13.18 2.68 3.68
CA THR A 112 12.59 3.34 4.86
C THR A 112 11.94 2.32 5.80
N LEU A 113 11.25 1.34 5.23
CA LEU A 113 10.54 0.30 5.97
C LEU A 113 11.49 -0.71 6.61
N LEU A 114 12.55 -1.13 5.90
CA LEU A 114 13.59 -1.99 6.46
C LEU A 114 14.30 -1.33 7.65
N GLU A 115 14.56 -0.02 7.57
CA GLU A 115 15.13 0.74 8.69
C GLU A 115 14.19 0.73 9.91
N GLN A 116 12.89 0.96 9.71
CA GLN A 116 11.90 0.89 10.79
C GLN A 116 11.79 -0.50 11.41
N LEU A 117 11.74 -1.56 10.60
CA LEU A 117 11.71 -2.95 11.06
C LEU A 117 12.96 -3.33 11.86
N SER A 118 14.15 -2.92 11.39
CA SER A 118 15.40 -3.16 12.11
C SER A 118 15.38 -2.52 13.50
N THR A 119 14.78 -1.32 13.59
CA THR A 119 14.60 -0.59 14.84
C THR A 119 13.66 -1.34 15.77
N TRP A 120 12.50 -1.79 15.30
CA TRP A 120 11.53 -2.56 16.10
C TRP A 120 12.10 -3.89 16.59
N ASN A 121 12.77 -4.64 15.71
CA ASN A 121 13.46 -5.89 16.08
C ASN A 121 14.53 -5.65 17.16
N SER A 122 15.24 -4.53 17.10
CA SER A 122 16.23 -4.18 18.12
C SER A 122 15.60 -3.82 19.48
N LEU A 123 14.41 -3.20 19.47
CA LEU A 123 13.66 -2.85 20.67
C LEU A 123 13.04 -4.08 21.33
N GLU A 124 12.54 -5.04 20.54
CA GLU A 124 12.05 -6.33 21.01
C GLU A 124 13.17 -7.13 21.69
N LYS A 125 14.34 -7.20 21.06
CA LYS A 125 15.54 -7.84 21.64
C LYS A 125 16.02 -7.17 22.94
N LYS A 126 15.89 -5.84 23.05
CA LYS A 126 16.26 -5.08 24.26
C LYS A 126 15.22 -5.17 25.39
N LYS A 127 13.96 -5.50 25.07
CA LYS A 127 12.89 -5.74 26.05
C LYS A 127 12.87 -7.19 26.58
N ALA A 128 13.73 -8.08 26.08
CA ALA A 128 14.00 -9.34 26.75
C ALA A 128 14.59 -9.04 28.15
N PRO A 129 14.03 -9.61 29.24
CA PRO A 129 14.60 -9.40 30.56
C PRO A 129 16.04 -9.91 30.53
N MET A 130 16.99 -9.06 30.92
CA MET A 130 18.29 -9.55 31.37
C MET A 130 17.99 -10.55 32.49
N SER A 131 18.06 -11.83 32.14
CA SER A 131 18.02 -12.92 33.08
C SER A 131 19.37 -12.92 33.77
N GLU A 132 19.31 -12.53 35.05
CA GLU A 132 20.29 -12.64 36.15
C GLU A 132 21.76 -12.31 35.88
#